data_AF-A0A4S1FIX1-F1
#
_entry.id   AF-A0A4S1FIX1-F1
#
_cell.length_a   1.000
_cell.length_b   1.000
_cell.length_c   1.000
_cell.angle_alpha   90.00
_cell.angle_beta   90.00
_cell.angle_gamma   90.00
#
_symmetry.space_group_name_H-M   'P 1'
#
loop_
_entity.id
_entity.type
_entity.pdbx_description
1 polymer ?
#
loop_
_entity_poly.entity_id
_entity_poly.type
_entity_poly.pdbx_seq_one_letter_code
_entity_poly.pdbx_strand_id
1 'polypeptide(L)'
;MEDVASDLISNIEGYQQLLTTLALGVSAGAFALLSQIIFHNAQNENRVLLRHTWLIFSAIGANFTSIVFGVMTKSVLVSSVPALHALKWGSDSATSYLNAAGLGNIMFWSMMQVLTFGIGMVVLFVALLLNTRLLHQR
;
A
#
# COMPACT_ATOMS: atom_id res chain seq x y z
N MET A 1 -13.60 -15.16 -24.38
CA MET A 1 -14.01 -14.22 -23.30
C MET A 1 -13.42 -14.63 -21.96
N GLU A 2 -13.32 -15.94 -21.66
CA GLU A 2 -12.62 -16.47 -20.48
C GLU A 2 -11.14 -16.05 -20.43
N ASP A 3 -10.45 -16.07 -21.58
CA ASP A 3 -9.04 -15.63 -21.67
C ASP A 3 -8.81 -14.16 -21.29
N VAL A 4 -9.69 -13.25 -21.72
CA VAL A 4 -9.55 -11.81 -21.44
C VAL A 4 -9.78 -11.50 -19.96
N ALA A 5 -10.71 -12.22 -19.31
CA ALA A 5 -10.95 -12.07 -17.88
C ALA A 5 -9.78 -12.61 -17.05
N SER A 6 -9.21 -13.76 -17.46
CA SER A 6 -8.02 -14.35 -16.83
C SER A 6 -6.80 -13.42 -16.93
N ASP A 7 -6.56 -12.84 -18.11
CA ASP A 7 -5.45 -11.90 -18.32
C ASP A 7 -5.58 -10.61 -17.50
N LEU A 8 -6.81 -10.08 -17.36
CA LEU A 8 -7.09 -8.91 -16.51
C LEU A 8 -6.84 -9.22 -15.03
N ILE A 9 -7.28 -10.39 -14.55
CA ILE A 9 -7.10 -10.83 -13.17
C ILE A 9 -5.61 -11.03 -12.86
N SER A 10 -4.87 -11.69 -13.75
CA SER A 10 -3.42 -11.91 -13.62
C SER A 10 -2.64 -10.59 -13.55
N ASN A 11 -2.99 -9.62 -14.40
CA ASN A 11 -2.36 -8.29 -14.36
C ASN A 11 -2.66 -7.55 -13.06
N ILE A 12 -3.91 -7.57 -12.57
CA ILE A 12 -4.29 -6.94 -11.30
C ILE A 12 -3.51 -7.55 -10.13
N GLU A 13 -3.39 -8.88 -10.10
CA GLU A 13 -2.61 -9.58 -9.07
C GLU A 13 -1.12 -9.21 -9.13
N GLY A 14 -0.54 -9.14 -10.33
CA GLY A 14 0.86 -8.74 -10.54
C GLY A 14 1.15 -7.32 -10.02
N TYR A 15 0.30 -6.34 -10.36
CA TYR A 15 0.45 -4.97 -9.87
C TYR A 15 0.27 -4.86 -8.35
N GLN A 16 -0.68 -5.59 -7.77
CA GLN A 16 -0.89 -5.60 -6.32
C GLN A 16 0.31 -6.20 -5.58
N GLN A 17 0.86 -7.30 -6.08
CA GLN A 17 2.03 -7.93 -5.49
C GLN A 17 3.25 -7.02 -5.55
N LEU A 18 3.45 -6.33 -6.67
CA LEU A 18 4.51 -5.33 -6.84
C LEU A 18 4.36 -4.18 -5.84
N LEU A 19 3.18 -3.55 -5.75
CA LEU A 19 2.91 -2.46 -4.81
C LEU A 19 3.09 -2.89 -3.35
N THR A 20 2.60 -4.08 -3.00
CA THR A 20 2.74 -4.63 -1.65
C THR A 20 4.20 -4.89 -1.29
N THR A 21 4.98 -5.43 -2.23
CA THR A 21 6.42 -5.69 -2.04
C THR A 21 7.20 -4.38 -1.88
N LEU A 22 6.89 -3.38 -2.69
CA LEU A 22 7.48 -2.04 -2.54
C LEU A 22 7.11 -1.40 -1.20
N ALA A 23 5.84 -1.44 -0.80
CA ALA A 23 5.38 -0.92 0.49
C ALA A 23 6.07 -1.61 1.68
N LEU A 24 6.28 -2.93 1.60
CA LEU A 24 7.06 -3.68 2.60
C LEU A 24 8.52 -3.22 2.66
N GLY A 25 9.18 -3.11 1.50
CA GLY A 25 10.57 -2.67 1.42
C GLY A 25 10.77 -1.25 1.97
N VAL A 26 9.88 -0.32 1.59
CA VAL A 26 9.87 1.05 2.09
C VAL A 26 9.63 1.08 3.60
N SER A 27 8.68 0.30 4.11
CA SER A 27 8.38 0.23 5.54
C SER A 27 9.56 -0.32 6.34
N ALA A 28 10.25 -1.35 5.84
CA ALA A 28 11.45 -1.89 6.47
C ALA A 28 12.59 -0.86 6.52
N GLY A 29 12.81 -0.12 5.44
CA GLY A 29 13.80 0.97 5.40
C GLY A 29 13.45 2.11 6.37
N ALA A 30 12.19 2.55 6.40
CA ALA A 30 11.71 3.58 7.32
C ALA A 30 11.83 3.12 8.79
N PHE A 31 11.56 1.84 9.08
CA PHE A 31 11.72 1.27 10.41
C PHE A 31 13.19 1.23 10.85
N ALA A 32 14.10 0.87 9.94
CA ALA A 32 15.54 0.90 10.22
C ALA A 32 16.02 2.32 10.57
N LEU A 33 15.55 3.34 9.85
CA LEU A 33 15.84 4.75 10.15
C LEU A 33 15.30 5.16 11.54
N LEU A 34 14.07 4.76 11.86
CA LEU A 34 13.47 5.05 13.17
C LEU A 34 14.27 4.41 14.31
N SER A 35 14.69 3.16 14.13
CA SER A 35 15.54 2.44 15.08
C SER A 35 16.88 3.17 15.30
N GLN A 36 17.54 3.59 14.22
CA GLN A 36 18.79 4.35 14.29
C GLN A 36 18.63 5.67 15.06
N ILE A 37 17.53 6.41 14.85
CA ILE A 37 17.25 7.67 15.58
C ILE A 37 17.05 7.40 17.07
N ILE A 38 16.32 6.33 17.43
CA ILE A 38 16.08 5.96 18.83
C ILE A 38 17.38 5.57 19.52
N PHE A 39 18.19 4.71 18.89
CA PHE A 39 19.49 4.31 19.43
C PHE A 39 20.44 5.50 19.59
N HIS A 40 20.49 6.38 18.59
CA HIS A 40 21.29 7.60 18.67
C HIS A 40 20.86 8.51 19.83
N ASN A 41 19.56 8.69 20.03
CA ASN A 41 19.01 9.49 21.13
C ASN A 41 19.20 8.87 22.52
N ALA A 42 19.32 7.54 22.60
CA ALA A 42 19.59 6.85 23.85
C ALA A 42 21.05 6.97 24.29
N GLN A 43 21.98 7.07 23.34
CA GLN A 43 23.42 7.07 23.59
C GLN A 43 24.06 8.47 23.66
N ASN A 44 23.42 9.49 23.09
CA ASN A 44 24.01 10.84 22.99
C ASN A 44 23.20 11.88 23.78
N GLU A 45 23.90 12.82 24.43
CA GLU A 45 23.26 13.96 25.12
C GLU A 45 22.57 14.91 24.13
N ASN A 46 23.04 14.94 22.88
CA ASN A 46 22.53 15.80 21.81
C ASN A 46 21.33 15.14 21.09
N ARG A 47 20.17 15.15 21.75
CA ARG A 47 18.94 14.49 21.27
C ARG A 47 18.39 15.10 19.98
N VAL A 48 18.04 14.25 19.02
CA VAL A 48 17.30 14.61 17.80
C VAL A 48 15.83 14.89 18.15
N LEU A 49 15.29 16.00 17.64
CA LEU A 49 13.91 16.45 17.86
C LEU A 49 12.88 15.39 17.40
N LEU A 50 12.14 14.85 18.37
CA LEU A 50 11.10 13.81 18.20
C LEU A 50 9.95 14.19 17.25
N ARG A 51 9.75 15.48 16.97
CA ARG A 51 8.66 15.96 16.10
C ARG A 51 8.75 15.40 14.68
N HIS A 52 9.96 15.18 14.18
CA HIS A 52 10.18 14.59 12.85
C HIS A 52 10.12 13.06 12.85
N THR A 53 10.36 12.42 14.01
CA THR A 53 10.23 10.97 14.19
C THR A 53 8.77 10.50 14.04
N TRP A 54 7.80 11.33 14.47
CA TRP A 54 6.38 11.05 14.26
C TRP A 54 5.97 11.00 12.79
N LEU A 55 6.66 11.75 11.91
CA LEU A 55 6.43 11.67 10.46
C LEU A 55 6.87 10.33 9.90
N ILE A 56 8.01 9.79 10.38
CA ILE A 56 8.50 8.46 9.99
C ILE A 56 7.51 7.38 10.44
N PHE A 57 7.02 7.46 11.68
CA PHE A 57 6.00 6.54 12.20
C PHE A 57 4.70 6.60 11.37
N SER A 58 4.25 7.81 11.02
CA SER A 58 3.06 8.01 10.18
C SER A 58 3.26 7.44 8.77
N ALA A 59 4.44 7.60 8.18
CA ALA A 59 4.78 7.02 6.88
C ALA A 59 4.78 5.49 6.91
N ILE A 60 5.33 4.88 7.97
CA ILE A 60 5.28 3.42 8.17
C ILE A 60 3.82 2.96 8.27
N GLY A 61 3.01 3.63 9.10
CA GLY A 61 1.59 3.30 9.27
C GLY A 61 0.79 3.38 7.96
N ALA A 62 1.02 4.41 7.16
CA ALA A 62 0.37 4.57 5.85
C ALA A 62 0.78 3.45 4.87
N ASN A 63 2.07 3.11 4.80
CA ASN A 63 2.54 1.99 3.95
C ASN A 63 2.03 0.63 4.46
N PHE A 64 1.91 0.43 5.77
CA PHE A 64 1.31 -0.78 6.33
C PHE A 64 -0.18 -0.89 6.01
N THR A 65 -0.90 0.22 6.06
CA THR A 65 -2.32 0.28 5.66
C THR A 65 -2.47 -0.02 4.17
N SER A 66 -1.54 0.46 3.34
CA SER A 66 -1.48 0.08 1.91
C SER A 66 -1.33 -1.44 1.72
N ILE A 67 -0.46 -2.09 2.48
CA ILE A 67 -0.31 -3.56 2.47
C ILE A 67 -1.63 -4.24 2.83
N VAL A 68 -2.31 -3.77 3.88
CA VAL A 68 -3.62 -4.31 4.28
C VAL A 68 -4.65 -4.20 3.14
N PHE A 69 -4.71 -3.06 2.45
CA PHE A 69 -5.58 -2.91 1.30
C PHE A 69 -5.19 -3.82 0.14
N GLY A 70 -3.90 -4.05 -0.10
CA GLY A 70 -3.43 -5.04 -1.08
C GLY A 70 -3.91 -6.46 -0.75
N VAL A 71 -3.80 -6.88 0.52
CA VAL A 71 -4.29 -8.19 0.98
C VAL A 71 -5.81 -8.30 0.85
N MET A 72 -6.55 -7.24 1.19
CA MET A 72 -8.01 -7.21 1.02
C MET A 72 -8.39 -7.32 -0.46
N THR A 73 -7.69 -6.61 -1.34
CA THR A 73 -7.98 -6.67 -2.78
C THR A 73 -7.72 -8.06 -3.35
N LYS A 74 -6.62 -8.71 -2.96
CA LYS A 74 -6.33 -10.10 -3.32
C LYS A 74 -7.39 -11.06 -2.79
N SER A 75 -7.85 -10.87 -1.56
CA SER A 75 -8.88 -11.72 -0.95
C SER A 75 -10.22 -11.62 -1.67
N VAL A 76 -10.61 -10.40 -2.08
CA VAL A 76 -11.80 -10.19 -2.91
C VAL A 76 -11.59 -10.82 -4.29
N LEU A 77 -10.43 -10.65 -4.93
CA LEU A 77 -10.12 -11.25 -6.24
C LEU A 77 -10.26 -12.79 -6.21
N VAL A 78 -9.67 -13.46 -5.22
CA VAL A 78 -9.75 -14.92 -5.06
C VAL A 78 -11.18 -15.39 -4.81
N SER A 79 -11.97 -14.63 -4.05
CA SER A 79 -13.38 -14.96 -3.79
C SER A 79 -14.32 -14.64 -4.96
N SER A 80 -13.96 -13.69 -5.82
CA SER A 80 -14.72 -13.31 -7.02
C SER A 80 -14.55 -14.28 -8.18
N VAL A 81 -13.44 -15.01 -8.28
CA VAL A 81 -13.19 -15.97 -9.39
C VAL A 81 -14.26 -17.06 -9.47
N PRO A 82 -14.60 -17.81 -8.41
CA PRO A 82 -15.70 -18.79 -8.44
C PRO A 82 -17.06 -18.17 -8.76
N ALA A 83 -17.30 -16.95 -8.28
CA ALA A 83 -18.55 -16.22 -8.52
C ALA A 83 -18.71 -15.82 -10.01
N LEU A 84 -17.61 -15.44 -10.67
CA LEU A 84 -17.58 -15.15 -12.10
C LEU A 84 -17.83 -16.39 -12.97
N HIS A 85 -17.32 -17.56 -12.58
CA HIS A 85 -17.61 -18.82 -13.27
C HIS A 85 -19.05 -19.33 -13.02
N ALA A 86 -19.64 -19.00 -11.86
CA ALA A 86 -21.01 -19.38 -11.53
C ALA A 86 -22.09 -18.46 -12.14
N LEU A 87 -21.68 -17.31 -12.70
CA LEU A 87 -22.60 -16.35 -13.31
C LEU A 87 -23.12 -16.85 -14.66
N LYS A 88 -24.43 -17.10 -14.75
CA LYS A 88 -25.13 -17.23 -16.03
C LYS A 88 -25.25 -15.84 -16.66
N TRP A 89 -24.41 -15.56 -17.65
CA TRP A 89 -24.44 -14.33 -18.43
C TRP A 89 -25.80 -14.18 -19.12
N GLY A 90 -26.65 -13.30 -18.59
CA GLY A 90 -27.95 -12.93 -19.18
C GLY A 90 -27.85 -11.65 -20.02
N SER A 91 -29.01 -11.07 -20.39
CA SER A 91 -29.10 -9.91 -21.30
C SER A 91 -28.77 -8.55 -20.65
N ASP A 92 -28.49 -8.51 -19.34
CA ASP A 92 -28.15 -7.27 -18.65
C ASP A 92 -26.70 -6.83 -18.94
N SER A 93 -26.44 -5.53 -18.76
CA SER A 93 -25.11 -4.95 -19.00
C SER A 93 -24.02 -5.68 -18.19
N ALA A 94 -22.88 -5.95 -18.85
CA ALA A 94 -21.73 -6.61 -18.23
C ALA A 94 -21.27 -5.94 -16.92
N THR A 95 -21.47 -4.63 -16.80
CA THR A 95 -21.20 -3.83 -15.59
C THR A 95 -22.03 -4.25 -14.38
N SER A 96 -23.29 -4.65 -14.56
CA SER A 96 -24.16 -5.11 -13.48
C SER A 96 -23.71 -6.46 -12.93
N TYR A 97 -23.36 -7.39 -13.82
CA TYR A 97 -22.85 -8.71 -13.45
C TYR A 97 -21.46 -8.64 -12.79
N LEU A 98 -20.58 -7.75 -13.27
CA LEU A 98 -19.26 -7.54 -12.66
C LEU A 98 -19.36 -6.92 -11.25
N ASN A 99 -20.29 -5.98 -11.03
CA ASN A 99 -20.53 -5.43 -9.68
C ASN A 99 -21.11 -6.48 -8.72
N ALA A 100 -22.04 -7.32 -9.21
CA ALA A 100 -22.61 -8.42 -8.44
C ALA A 100 -21.57 -9.51 -8.10
N ALA A 101 -20.53 -9.68 -8.94
CA ALA A 101 -19.41 -10.58 -8.70
C ALA A 101 -18.36 -10.05 -7.71
N GLY A 102 -18.50 -8.81 -7.21
CA GLY A 102 -17.58 -8.21 -6.23
C GLY A 102 -16.44 -7.38 -6.83
N LEU A 103 -16.37 -7.18 -8.17
CA LEU A 103 -15.33 -6.34 -8.78
C LEU A 103 -15.37 -4.87 -8.31
N GLY A 104 -16.53 -4.35 -7.93
CA GLY A 104 -16.64 -2.99 -7.39
C GLY A 104 -15.78 -2.78 -6.14
N ASN A 105 -15.70 -3.81 -5.28
CA ASN A 105 -14.85 -3.77 -4.09
C ASN A 105 -13.37 -3.88 -4.46
N ILE A 106 -13.01 -4.62 -5.51
CA ILE A 106 -11.63 -4.72 -6.00
C ILE A 106 -11.11 -3.33 -6.39
N MET A 107 -11.91 -2.57 -7.15
CA MET A 107 -11.53 -1.22 -7.56
C MET A 107 -11.35 -0.28 -6.35
N PHE A 108 -12.28 -0.33 -5.38
CA PHE A 108 -12.20 0.48 -4.18
C PHE A 108 -10.94 0.18 -3.35
N TRP A 109 -10.69 -1.10 -3.03
CA TRP A 109 -9.54 -1.50 -2.24
C TRP A 109 -8.21 -1.22 -2.95
N SER A 110 -8.14 -1.47 -4.26
CA SER A 110 -6.96 -1.17 -5.07
C SER A 110 -6.66 0.33 -5.09
N MET A 111 -7.69 1.18 -5.18
CA MET A 111 -7.51 2.63 -5.18
C MET A 111 -7.04 3.13 -3.81
N MET A 112 -7.59 2.57 -2.72
CA MET A 112 -7.14 2.88 -1.37
C MET A 112 -5.70 2.43 -1.12
N GLN A 113 -5.27 1.27 -1.66
CA GLN A 113 -3.88 0.82 -1.62
C GLN A 113 -2.93 1.83 -2.26
N VAL A 114 -3.25 2.30 -3.48
CA VAL A 114 -2.42 3.26 -4.21
C VAL A 114 -2.37 4.61 -3.49
N LEU A 115 -3.50 5.12 -3.01
CA LEU A 115 -3.56 6.40 -2.31
C LEU A 115 -2.76 6.37 -1.00
N THR A 116 -2.94 5.33 -0.19
CA THR A 116 -2.20 5.20 1.08
C THR A 116 -0.71 4.98 0.87
N PHE A 117 -0.31 4.22 -0.16
CA PHE A 117 1.09 4.11 -0.56
C PHE A 117 1.68 5.46 -0.95
N GLY A 118 0.99 6.19 -1.84
CA GLY A 118 1.42 7.51 -2.31
C GLY A 118 1.56 8.52 -1.16
N ILE A 119 0.58 8.57 -0.25
CA ILE A 119 0.65 9.42 0.95
C ILE A 119 1.83 9.01 1.83
N GLY A 120 2.00 7.70 2.07
CA GLY A 120 3.12 7.19 2.86
C GLY A 120 4.48 7.58 2.28
N MET A 121 4.64 7.49 0.96
CA MET A 121 5.85 7.89 0.25
C MET A 121 6.11 9.40 0.33
N VAL A 122 5.09 10.24 0.15
CA VAL A 122 5.21 11.70 0.27
C VAL A 122 5.62 12.10 1.68
N VAL A 123 4.96 11.53 2.70
CA VAL A 123 5.29 11.79 4.11
C VAL A 123 6.71 11.35 4.43
N LEU A 124 7.14 10.17 3.95
CA LEU A 124 8.49 9.67 4.15
C LEU A 124 9.52 10.60 3.48
N PHE A 125 9.25 11.04 2.25
CA PHE A 125 10.13 11.95 1.52
C PHE A 125 10.28 13.29 2.25
N VAL A 126 9.18 13.86 2.75
CA VAL A 126 9.21 15.07 3.58
C VAL A 126 10.00 14.84 4.87
N ALA A 127 9.80 13.70 5.55
CA ALA A 127 10.54 13.36 6.76
C ALA A 127 12.05 13.27 6.48
N LEU A 128 12.46 12.66 5.36
CA LEU A 128 13.86 12.57 4.94
C LEU A 128 14.45 13.94 4.62
N LEU A 129 13.73 14.81 3.90
CA LEU A 129 14.18 16.18 3.61
C LEU A 129 14.40 17.00 4.88
N LEU A 130 13.52 16.87 5.86
CA LEU A 130 13.65 17.59 7.14
C LEU A 130 14.82 17.05 7.97
N ASN A 131 15.02 15.72 8.00
CA ASN A 131 16.13 15.11 8.73
C ASN A 131 17.50 15.38 8.06
N THR A 132 17.58 15.39 6.73
CA THR A 132 18.82 15.69 5.99
C THR A 132 19.24 17.15 6.11
N ARG A 133 18.29 18.09 6.13
CA ARG A 133 18.60 19.51 6.42
C ARG A 133 19.22 19.72 7.79
N LEU A 134 18.79 18.95 8.80
CA LEU A 134 19.36 19.01 10.15
C LEU A 134 20.80 18.46 10.22
N LEU A 135 21.13 17.48 9.37
CA LEU A 135 22.50 16.96 9.25
C LEU A 135 23.46 17.94 8.56
N HIS A 136 22.95 18.79 7.66
CA HIS A 136 23.77 19.79 6.95
C HIS A 136 24.03 21.06 7.76
N GLN A 137 23.31 21.26 8.87
CA GLN A 137 23.45 22.42 9.77
C GLN A 137 24.33 22.14 11.00
N ARG A 138 24.86 20.92 11.14
CA ARG A 138 25.90 20.55 12.11
C ARG A 138 27.24 20.47 11.41
#